data_AF-A0A2E1P7Y4-F1
#
_entry.id   AF-A0A2E1P7Y4-F1
#
_cell.length_a   1.000
_cell.length_b   1.000
_cell.length_c   1.000
_cell.angle_alpha   90.00
_cell.angle_beta   90.00
_cell.angle_gamma   90.00
#
_symmetry.space_group_name_H-M   'P 1'
#
loop_
_entity.id
_entity.type
_entity.pdbx_description
1 polymer ?
#
loop_
_entity_poly.entity_id
_entity_poly.type
_entity_poly.pdbx_seq_one_letter_code
_entity_poly.pdbx_strand_id
1 'polypeptide(L)'
;VSENYKATYFPQVSVGWDTSPRAKKFTGSITKNSTPENFEIALRKAKKFLDLRPNQQQLIVINSWNEWTETSYLMPCDVYGYKYLETLKKIFVENN
;
A
#
# COMPACT_ATOMS: atom_id res chain seq x y z
N VAL A 1 -3.78 13.72 10.14
CA VAL A 1 -3.90 14.74 9.08
C VAL A 1 -3.98 16.08 9.77
N SER A 2 -3.19 17.06 9.36
CA SER A 2 -3.22 18.39 9.98
C SER A 2 -4.62 18.99 9.89
N GLU A 3 -5.10 19.61 10.96
CA GLU A 3 -6.40 20.31 10.99
C GLU A 3 -6.43 21.50 10.03
N ASN A 4 -5.26 22.02 9.65
CA ASN A 4 -5.11 23.17 8.76
C ASN A 4 -5.10 22.79 7.27
N TYR A 5 -5.27 21.51 6.93
CA TYR A 5 -5.22 21.05 5.53
C TYR A 5 -6.63 21.05 4.91
N LYS A 6 -6.85 21.92 3.92
CA LYS A 6 -8.17 22.11 3.29
C LYS A 6 -8.59 20.98 2.36
N ALA A 7 -7.64 20.25 1.78
CA ALA A 7 -7.94 19.18 0.84
C ALA A 7 -8.36 17.90 1.57
N THR A 8 -9.31 17.17 0.98
CA THR A 8 -9.69 15.85 1.45
C THR A 8 -8.50 14.90 1.34
N TYR A 9 -8.13 14.29 2.46
CA TYR A 9 -7.02 13.34 2.50
C TYR A 9 -7.52 11.92 2.19
N PHE A 10 -6.93 11.31 1.16
CA PHE A 10 -7.12 9.91 0.83
C PHE A 10 -5.87 9.13 1.25
N PRO A 11 -6.00 8.07 2.07
CA PRO A 11 -4.85 7.27 2.47
C PRO A 11 -4.23 6.59 1.25
N GLN A 12 -2.90 6.61 1.22
CA GLN A 12 -2.10 5.86 0.27
C GLN A 12 -1.35 4.76 1.02
N VAL A 13 -1.36 3.54 0.48
CA VAL A 13 -0.63 2.39 1.02
C VAL A 13 0.39 1.93 0.01
N SER A 14 1.65 1.84 0.42
CA SER A 14 2.73 1.32 -0.42
C SER A 14 2.94 -0.17 -0.15
N VAL A 15 3.21 -0.95 -1.19
CA VAL A 15 3.64 -2.36 -1.05
C VAL A 15 5.08 -2.43 -0.57
N GLY A 16 5.93 -1.53 -1.06
CA GLY A 16 7.36 -1.47 -0.75
C GLY A 16 8.04 -0.24 -1.36
N TRP A 17 9.36 -0.17 -1.19
CA TRP A 17 10.23 0.81 -1.84
C TRP A 17 11.68 0.36 -1.77
N ASP A 18 12.30 0.12 -2.92
CA ASP A 18 13.73 -0.10 -3.10
C ASP A 18 14.10 0.14 -4.56
N THR A 19 14.87 1.20 -4.82
CA THR A 19 15.39 1.54 -6.15
C THR A 19 16.81 1.02 -6.39
N SER A 20 17.44 0.44 -5.36
CA SER A 20 18.82 -0.03 -5.41
C SER A 20 19.10 -1.09 -6.49
N PRO A 21 18.16 -1.99 -6.87
CA PRO A 21 18.42 -2.96 -7.94
C PRO A 21 18.72 -2.32 -9.30
N ARG A 22 18.30 -1.06 -9.52
CA ARG A 22 18.48 -0.34 -10.77
C ARG A 22 19.31 0.95 -10.62
N ALA A 23 19.79 1.24 -9.42
CA ALA A 23 20.60 2.43 -9.16
C ALA A 23 22.09 2.12 -9.34
N LYS A 24 22.81 3.00 -10.05
CA LYS A 24 24.29 2.89 -10.21
C LYS A 24 25.05 3.05 -8.89
N LYS A 25 24.46 3.76 -7.94
CA LYS A 25 24.93 3.95 -6.58
C LYS A 25 23.72 3.82 -5.67
N PHE A 26 23.91 3.32 -4.46
CA PHE A 26 22.85 3.33 -3.46
C PHE A 26 22.38 4.76 -3.21
N THR A 27 21.07 5.00 -3.29
CA THR A 27 20.46 6.31 -3.08
C THR A 27 19.21 6.18 -2.22
N GLY A 28 19.13 6.99 -1.18
CA GLY A 28 17.91 7.15 -0.39
C GLY A 28 17.66 6.00 0.61
N SER A 29 16.38 5.80 0.92
CA SER A 29 15.91 4.84 1.92
C SER A 29 15.33 3.60 1.25
N ILE A 30 15.40 2.46 1.96
CA ILE A 30 14.74 1.21 1.56
C ILE A 30 13.66 0.87 2.60
N THR A 31 12.47 0.51 2.13
CA THR A 31 11.44 -0.12 2.97
C THR A 31 11.77 -1.59 3.15
N LYS A 32 11.91 -2.01 4.41
CA LYS A 32 12.14 -3.41 4.78
C LYS A 32 10.84 -4.06 5.23
N ASN A 33 10.80 -5.39 5.19
CA ASN A 33 9.67 -6.21 5.63
C ASN A 33 8.37 -5.88 4.86
N SER A 34 8.49 -5.66 3.56
CA SER A 34 7.40 -5.51 2.60
C SER A 34 6.64 -6.84 2.41
N THR A 35 6.16 -7.46 3.49
CA THR A 35 5.48 -8.76 3.44
C THR A 35 3.96 -8.60 3.29
N PRO A 36 3.23 -9.60 2.77
CA PRO A 36 1.76 -9.56 2.73
C PRO A 36 1.09 -9.27 4.08
N GLU A 37 1.68 -9.74 5.18
CA GLU A 37 1.17 -9.53 6.54
C GLU A 37 1.29 -8.06 6.97
N ASN A 38 2.43 -7.41 6.70
CA ASN A 38 2.61 -5.99 6.99
C ASN A 38 1.76 -5.11 6.06
N PHE A 39 1.57 -5.55 4.81
CA PHE A 39 0.64 -4.91 3.88
C PHE A 39 -0.81 -5.00 4.38
N GLU A 40 -1.26 -6.14 4.90
CA GLU A 40 -2.56 -6.30 5.55
C GLU A 40 -2.74 -5.30 6.70
N ILE A 41 -1.74 -5.17 7.57
CA ILE A 41 -1.78 -4.22 8.69
C ILE A 41 -1.95 -2.78 8.18
N ALA A 42 -1.22 -2.40 7.13
CA ALA A 42 -1.31 -1.06 6.54
C ALA A 42 -2.70 -0.81 5.91
N LEU A 43 -3.24 -1.78 5.17
CA LEU A 43 -4.57 -1.70 4.57
C LEU A 43 -5.66 -1.58 5.64
N ARG A 44 -5.58 -2.35 6.74
CA ARG A 44 -6.54 -2.25 7.85
C ARG A 44 -6.49 -0.88 8.53
N LYS A 45 -5.30 -0.27 8.66
CA LYS A 45 -5.17 1.11 9.17
C LYS A 45 -5.80 2.12 8.22
N ALA A 46 -5.58 1.99 6.92
CA ALA A 46 -6.20 2.85 5.91
C ALA A 46 -7.73 2.71 5.89
N LYS A 47 -8.24 1.47 5.96
CA LYS A 47 -9.68 1.19 6.08
C LYS A 47 -10.26 1.82 7.34
N LYS A 48 -9.67 1.57 8.51
CA LYS A 48 -10.10 2.18 9.79
C LYS A 48 -10.10 3.70 9.73
N PHE A 49 -9.13 4.31 9.05
CA PHE A 49 -9.09 5.76 8.87
C PHE A 49 -10.32 6.29 8.12
N LEU A 50 -10.77 5.59 7.07
CA LEU A 50 -11.94 5.98 6.29
C LEU A 50 -13.27 5.58 6.93
N ASP A 51 -13.31 4.44 7.65
CA ASP A 51 -14.49 4.01 8.42
C ASP A 51 -14.88 5.06 9.48
N LEU A 52 -13.89 5.76 10.06
CA LEU A 52 -14.11 6.89 10.99
C LEU A 52 -14.57 8.19 10.29
N ARG A 53 -14.70 8.18 8.96
CA ARG A 53 -15.04 9.33 8.11
C ARG A 53 -16.13 8.94 7.09
N PRO A 54 -17.33 8.52 7.55
CA PRO A 54 -18.37 8.00 6.66
C PRO A 54 -18.89 9.04 5.65
N ASN A 55 -18.77 10.34 5.97
CA ASN A 55 -19.18 11.43 5.08
C ASN A 55 -18.14 11.78 4.00
N GLN A 56 -16.97 11.14 4.01
CA GLN A 56 -15.93 11.28 2.99
C GLN A 56 -16.02 10.13 1.99
N GLN A 57 -15.67 10.39 0.72
CA GLN A 57 -15.49 9.33 -0.27
C GLN A 57 -14.53 8.24 0.24
N GLN A 58 -14.99 7.00 0.17
CA GLN A 58 -14.26 5.81 0.63
C GLN A 58 -13.26 5.37 -0.45
N LEU A 59 -12.09 6.04 -0.50
CA LEU A 59 -11.06 5.80 -1.51
C LEU A 59 -9.69 5.60 -0.84
N ILE A 60 -9.03 4.50 -1.19
CA ILE A 60 -7.65 4.18 -0.81
C ILE A 60 -6.83 4.05 -2.10
N VAL A 61 -5.65 4.67 -2.14
CA VAL A 61 -4.72 4.53 -3.26
C VAL A 61 -3.64 3.52 -2.90
N ILE A 62 -3.31 2.61 -3.82
CA ILE A 62 -2.23 1.64 -3.63
C ILE A 62 -1.08 2.00 -4.55
N ASN A 63 0.12 2.11 -3.98
CA ASN A 63 1.36 2.22 -4.75
C ASN A 63 2.05 0.84 -4.74
N SER A 64 2.17 0.16 -5.87
CA SER A 64 1.53 0.43 -7.17
C SER A 64 1.08 -0.89 -7.80
N TRP A 65 0.47 -0.87 -8.99
CA TRP A 65 0.24 -2.10 -9.73
C TRP A 65 1.57 -2.80 -10.12
N ASN A 66 2.50 -2.08 -10.76
CA ASN A 66 3.65 -2.70 -11.45
C ASN A 66 4.94 -1.86 -11.46
N GLU A 67 5.22 -1.10 -10.39
CA GLU A 67 6.47 -0.34 -10.26
C GLU A 67 7.65 -1.24 -9.86
N TRP A 68 8.09 -2.06 -10.80
CA TRP A 68 9.21 -3.01 -10.64
C TRP A 68 10.55 -2.33 -10.41
N THR A 69 10.72 -1.14 -10.97
CA THR A 69 11.89 -0.26 -10.84
C THR A 69 12.17 0.14 -9.40
N GLU A 70 11.12 0.26 -8.58
CA GLU A 70 11.18 0.72 -7.20
C GLU A 70 10.72 -0.37 -6.22
N THR A 71 10.64 -1.63 -6.68
CA THR A 71 10.15 -2.81 -5.93
C THR A 71 8.81 -2.58 -5.20
N SER A 72 7.97 -1.72 -5.76
CA SER A 72 6.67 -1.33 -5.21
C SER A 72 5.54 -1.87 -6.06
N TYR A 73 5.52 -3.18 -6.30
CA TYR A 73 4.59 -3.84 -7.22
C TYR A 73 3.59 -4.73 -6.47
N LEU A 74 2.31 -4.53 -6.75
CA LEU A 74 1.19 -5.36 -6.29
C LEU A 74 0.98 -6.58 -7.20
N MET A 75 1.37 -6.46 -8.46
CA MET A 75 1.23 -7.51 -9.48
C MET A 75 1.87 -8.82 -8.99
N PRO A 76 1.27 -9.98 -9.27
CA PRO A 76 1.81 -11.27 -8.85
C PRO A 76 3.26 -11.48 -9.30
N CYS A 77 4.06 -12.05 -8.40
CA CYS A 77 5.49 -12.30 -8.61
C CYS A 77 5.90 -13.70 -8.15
N ASP A 78 7.16 -14.04 -8.35
CA ASP A 78 7.76 -15.30 -7.89
C ASP A 78 8.00 -15.36 -6.36
N VAL A 79 8.13 -14.21 -5.68
CA VAL A 79 8.35 -14.15 -4.23
C VAL A 79 7.07 -14.41 -3.42
N TYR A 80 5.96 -13.75 -3.77
CA TYR A 80 4.72 -13.78 -3.00
C TYR A 80 3.51 -14.27 -3.81
N GLY A 81 3.66 -14.61 -5.10
CA GLY A 81 2.55 -15.07 -5.93
C GLY A 81 1.39 -14.07 -5.90
N TYR A 82 0.20 -14.56 -5.60
CA TYR A 82 -1.03 -13.76 -5.52
C TYR A 82 -1.31 -13.17 -4.13
N LYS A 83 -0.43 -13.38 -3.14
CA LYS A 83 -0.75 -13.09 -1.73
C LYS A 83 -1.16 -11.65 -1.46
N TYR A 84 -0.57 -10.65 -2.12
CA TYR A 84 -1.03 -9.26 -1.93
C TYR A 84 -2.45 -9.02 -2.48
N LEU A 85 -2.83 -9.66 -3.59
CA LEU A 85 -4.18 -9.57 -4.14
C LEU A 85 -5.18 -10.32 -3.27
N GLU A 86 -4.78 -11.48 -2.72
CA GLU A 86 -5.56 -12.22 -1.74
C GLU A 86 -5.79 -11.38 -0.48
N THR A 87 -4.77 -10.67 0.00
CA THR A 87 -4.90 -9.72 1.12
C THR A 87 -5.91 -8.61 0.81
N LEU A 88 -5.90 -8.03 -0.39
CA LEU A 88 -6.89 -7.02 -0.78
C LEU A 88 -8.30 -7.60 -0.80
N LYS A 89 -8.48 -8.77 -1.42
CA LYS A 89 -9.76 -9.47 -1.50
C LYS A 89 -10.31 -9.75 -0.09
N LYS A 90 -9.47 -10.26 0.81
CA LYS A 90 -9.81 -10.54 2.21
C LYS A 90 -10.31 -9.32 2.98
N ILE A 91 -9.77 -8.13 2.70
CA ILE A 91 -10.09 -6.91 3.46
C ILE A 91 -11.28 -6.15 2.86
N PHE A 92 -11.42 -6.12 1.53
CA PHE A 92 -12.35 -5.22 0.84
C PHE A 92 -13.46 -5.91 0.05
N VAL A 93 -13.38 -7.22 -0.19
CA VAL A 93 -14.38 -7.97 -0.98
C VAL A 93 -15.06 -9.04 -0.16
N GLU A 94 -14.30 -9.75 0.68
CA GLU A 94 -14.86 -10.80 1.52
C GLU A 94 -15.59 -10.17 2.71
N ASN A 95 -16.90 -10.41 2.78
CA ASN A 95 -17.75 -9.98 3.89
C ASN A 95 -17.35 -10.79 5.14
N ASN A 96 -16.65 -10.16 6.08
CA ASN A 96 -16.68 -10.57 7.49
C ASN A 96 -17.54 -9.58 8.26
#